data_AF-A0A525VTJ2-F1
#
_entry.id   AF-A0A525VTJ2-F1
#
_cell.length_a   1.000
_cell.length_b   1.000
_cell.length_c   1.000
_cell.angle_alpha   90.00
_cell.angle_beta   90.00
_cell.angle_gamma   90.00
#
_symmetry.space_group_name_H-M   'P 1'
#
loop_
_entity.id
_entity.type
_entity.pdbx_description
1 polymer ?
#
loop_
_entity_poly.entity_id
_entity_poly.type
_entity_poly.pdbx_seq_one_letter_code
_entity_poly.pdbx_strand_id
1 'polypeptide(L)'
;MRYWPTLVMVFLLAGLGLYLYAVELPKKESQERQDTTEKKVLVFDQEALSGLTIKSDQQELVFARTSEKGWVLTAPLKTDADQREVQNLIRALVTGIVARVVEDRPTNLAPFGLDNPVATITVEAGAARETFSIGDSGPLSSTLYVLRGSDRKILLTNLAPKDFVNKTLMTFRRKDLLHMSQGDVERIRLTYPTTEIVLYQGQEKPKSKWKLRYPIEAEADQTEVRALLFRLEDLKAMGIVDPGPERDALAQTLTVPKVKVAIHTADGDQTVKLYQPDPASGEAIAETSPNGPLYRISPVAIRDLTKELFNFQDKRLLGIDYTDIAMLSIKTPTEQYVLINQQNEWVLEDQPAEKLDQQATDLFVSRVANVPAEERVTKQAGPLAPYGLVEPAAEFIATGRNGKIAGKLSVGSHANGLAYAMGQRIPGVFHIRADLLTQIPPKKDLLAASLERAATSR
;
A
#
# COMPACT_ATOMS: atom_id res chain seq x y z
N MET A 1 -51.74 -11.02 -64.76
CA MET A 1 -50.49 -10.70 -64.03
C MET A 1 -49.95 -11.98 -63.41
N ARG A 2 -48.67 -12.31 -63.65
CA ARG A 2 -48.09 -13.64 -63.42
C ARG A 2 -47.30 -13.65 -62.09
N TYR A 3 -48.01 -13.57 -60.95
CA TYR A 3 -47.42 -13.51 -59.59
C TYR A 3 -47.21 -14.88 -58.93
N TRP A 4 -47.64 -15.95 -59.59
CA TRP A 4 -47.39 -17.32 -59.16
C TRP A 4 -45.90 -17.62 -58.93
N PRO A 5 -44.97 -17.31 -59.85
CA PRO A 5 -43.55 -17.60 -59.63
C PRO A 5 -42.97 -16.86 -58.42
N THR A 6 -43.42 -15.63 -58.15
CA THR A 6 -43.00 -14.86 -56.97
C THR A 6 -43.49 -15.46 -55.65
N LEU A 7 -44.72 -15.98 -55.59
CA LEU A 7 -45.23 -16.66 -54.38
C LEU A 7 -44.50 -17.97 -54.09
N VAL A 8 -44.17 -18.75 -55.12
CA VAL A 8 -43.35 -19.97 -54.99
C VAL A 8 -41.94 -19.63 -54.48
N MET A 9 -41.35 -18.54 -54.99
CA MET A 9 -40.03 -18.09 -54.56
C MET A 9 -40.03 -17.61 -53.11
N VAL A 10 -41.08 -16.92 -52.66
CA VAL A 10 -41.24 -16.50 -51.25
C VAL A 10 -41.42 -17.70 -50.34
N PHE A 11 -42.20 -18.71 -50.73
CA PHE A 11 -42.33 -19.95 -49.95
C PHE A 11 -41.02 -20.75 -49.88
N LEU A 12 -40.26 -20.79 -50.98
CA LEU A 12 -38.92 -21.40 -51.01
C LEU A 12 -37.94 -20.64 -50.10
N LEU A 13 -37.94 -19.30 -50.14
CA LEU A 13 -37.11 -18.47 -49.27
C LEU A 13 -37.50 -18.61 -47.80
N ALA A 14 -38.80 -18.65 -47.49
CA ALA A 14 -39.29 -18.88 -46.14
C ALA A 14 -38.93 -20.29 -45.65
N GLY A 15 -39.06 -21.31 -46.50
CA GLY A 15 -38.64 -22.68 -46.19
C GLY A 15 -37.13 -22.81 -45.98
N LEU A 16 -36.33 -22.14 -46.81
CA LEU A 16 -34.87 -22.08 -46.66
C LEU A 16 -34.48 -21.32 -45.38
N GLY A 17 -35.14 -20.19 -45.07
CA GLY A 17 -34.94 -19.43 -43.84
C GLY A 17 -35.29 -20.24 -42.60
N LEU A 18 -36.40 -20.99 -42.63
CA LEU A 18 -36.80 -21.89 -41.54
C LEU A 18 -35.79 -23.03 -41.36
N TYR A 19 -35.28 -23.61 -42.46
CA TYR A 19 -34.26 -24.65 -42.41
C TYR A 19 -32.94 -24.14 -41.82
N LEU A 20 -32.47 -22.97 -42.27
CA LEU A 20 -31.25 -22.34 -41.73
C LEU A 20 -31.39 -22.01 -40.24
N TYR A 21 -32.57 -21.53 -39.83
CA TYR A 21 -32.83 -21.20 -38.42
C TYR A 21 -32.96 -22.43 -37.51
N ALA A 22 -33.65 -23.48 -37.97
CA ALA A 22 -33.94 -24.66 -37.15
C ALA A 22 -32.82 -25.72 -37.16
N VAL A 23 -31.99 -25.77 -38.21
CA VAL A 23 -31.00 -26.85 -38.41
C VAL A 23 -29.58 -26.30 -38.49
N GLU A 24 -29.31 -25.33 -39.34
CA GLU A 24 -27.94 -24.87 -39.62
C GLU A 24 -27.36 -24.01 -38.48
N LEU A 25 -28.13 -23.05 -37.95
CA LEU A 25 -27.71 -22.19 -36.83
C LEU A 25 -27.44 -22.99 -35.54
N PRO A 26 -28.35 -23.88 -35.07
CA PRO A 26 -28.10 -24.66 -33.87
C PRO A 26 -26.94 -25.64 -34.04
N LYS A 27 -26.77 -26.21 -35.24
CA LYS A 27 -25.66 -27.11 -35.55
C LYS A 27 -24.32 -26.37 -35.54
N LYS A 28 -24.24 -25.20 -36.17
CA LYS A 28 -23.03 -24.37 -36.16
C LYS A 28 -22.69 -23.89 -34.75
N GLU A 29 -23.67 -23.42 -33.97
CA GLU A 29 -23.46 -23.08 -32.57
C GLU A 29 -23.00 -24.28 -31.73
N SER A 30 -23.58 -25.47 -31.97
CA SER A 30 -23.16 -26.68 -31.24
C SER A 30 -21.73 -27.10 -31.57
N GLN A 31 -21.31 -26.96 -32.84
CA GLN A 31 -19.94 -27.23 -33.27
C GLN A 31 -18.96 -26.20 -32.71
N GLU A 32 -19.28 -24.91 -32.76
CA GLU A 32 -18.44 -23.86 -32.18
C GLU A 32 -18.32 -24.01 -30.65
N ARG A 33 -19.40 -24.41 -29.96
CA ARG A 33 -19.37 -24.73 -28.53
C ARG A 33 -18.55 -25.98 -28.24
N GLN A 34 -18.64 -27.02 -29.06
CA GLN A 34 -17.82 -28.24 -28.92
C GLN A 34 -16.34 -27.92 -29.15
N ASP A 35 -15.99 -27.24 -30.23
CA ASP A 35 -14.61 -26.81 -30.53
C ASP A 35 -14.03 -25.94 -29.42
N THR A 36 -14.83 -25.02 -28.86
CA THR A 36 -14.42 -24.18 -27.74
C THR A 36 -14.25 -24.99 -26.45
N THR A 37 -15.08 -26.00 -26.23
CA THR A 37 -15.01 -26.88 -25.05
C THR A 37 -13.80 -27.82 -25.13
N GLU A 38 -13.53 -28.39 -26.30
CA GLU A 38 -12.36 -29.25 -26.53
C GLU A 38 -11.04 -28.49 -26.38
N LYS A 39 -11.03 -27.20 -26.73
CA LYS A 39 -9.87 -26.32 -26.57
C LYS A 39 -9.65 -25.84 -25.15
N LYS A 40 -10.61 -25.95 -24.22
CA LYS A 40 -10.42 -25.51 -22.82
C LYS A 40 -9.78 -26.60 -21.99
N VAL A 41 -8.90 -26.24 -21.07
CA VAL A 41 -8.34 -27.17 -20.06
C VAL A 41 -9.39 -27.47 -19.00
N LEU A 42 -10.02 -26.45 -18.41
CA LEU A 42 -11.11 -26.57 -17.45
C LEU A 42 -12.42 -26.04 -18.06
N VAL A 43 -13.48 -26.85 -17.97
CA VAL A 43 -14.80 -26.53 -18.52
C VAL A 43 -15.68 -25.77 -17.51
N PHE A 44 -15.41 -25.88 -16.21
CA PHE A 44 -16.17 -25.19 -15.17
C PHE A 44 -15.89 -23.69 -15.16
N ASP A 45 -16.95 -22.91 -14.89
CA ASP A 45 -16.82 -21.48 -14.62
C ASP A 45 -16.14 -21.24 -13.27
N GLN A 46 -15.29 -20.21 -13.22
CA GLN A 46 -14.55 -19.83 -12.01
C GLN A 46 -15.48 -19.61 -10.80
N GLU A 47 -16.66 -19.05 -11.03
CA GLU A 47 -17.61 -18.71 -9.96
C GLU A 47 -18.31 -19.93 -9.37
N ALA A 48 -18.41 -21.02 -10.15
CA ALA A 48 -19.04 -22.27 -9.72
C ALA A 48 -18.12 -23.13 -8.84
N LEU A 49 -16.81 -22.82 -8.79
CA LEU A 49 -15.86 -23.57 -8.00
C LEU A 49 -16.09 -23.37 -6.50
N SER A 50 -16.24 -24.48 -5.79
CA SER A 50 -16.46 -24.57 -4.35
C SER A 50 -15.31 -25.26 -3.61
N GLY A 51 -14.53 -26.11 -4.29
CA GLY A 51 -13.41 -26.85 -3.71
C GLY A 51 -12.20 -26.92 -4.65
N LEU A 52 -11.01 -26.96 -4.06
CA LEU A 52 -9.75 -27.10 -4.78
C LEU A 52 -8.80 -27.96 -3.93
N THR A 53 -8.24 -29.00 -4.52
CA THR A 53 -7.21 -29.85 -3.90
C THR A 53 -5.97 -29.84 -4.76
N ILE A 54 -4.81 -29.60 -4.15
CA ILE A 54 -3.51 -29.60 -4.81
C ILE A 54 -2.65 -30.65 -4.11
N LYS A 55 -2.31 -31.71 -4.83
CA LYS A 55 -1.44 -32.78 -4.34
C LYS A 55 -0.09 -32.69 -5.04
N SER A 56 0.98 -32.55 -4.28
CA SER A 56 2.37 -32.60 -4.73
C SER A 56 3.10 -33.79 -4.09
N ASP A 57 4.36 -33.98 -4.45
CA ASP A 57 5.27 -34.91 -3.75
C ASP A 57 5.50 -34.52 -2.28
N GLN A 58 5.48 -33.23 -1.97
CA GLN A 58 5.71 -32.69 -0.63
C GLN A 58 4.50 -32.83 0.29
N GLN A 59 3.31 -32.47 -0.20
CA GLN A 59 2.09 -32.41 0.61
C GLN A 59 0.80 -32.32 -0.22
N GLU A 60 -0.31 -32.59 0.43
CA GLU A 60 -1.66 -32.34 -0.05
C GLU A 60 -2.26 -31.09 0.62
N LEU A 61 -2.72 -30.15 -0.19
CA LEU A 61 -3.38 -28.92 0.23
C LEU A 61 -4.83 -28.97 -0.20
N VAL A 62 -5.75 -28.77 0.74
CA VAL A 62 -7.19 -28.77 0.47
C VAL A 62 -7.75 -27.39 0.79
N PHE A 63 -8.52 -26.83 -0.14
CA PHE A 63 -9.14 -25.53 -0.04
C PHE A 63 -10.65 -25.66 -0.22
N ALA A 64 -11.40 -24.92 0.60
CA ALA A 64 -12.84 -24.77 0.48
C ALA A 64 -13.21 -23.30 0.35
N ARG A 65 -14.19 -23.00 -0.52
CA ARG A 65 -14.72 -21.64 -0.65
C ARG A 65 -15.82 -21.42 0.39
N THR A 66 -15.70 -20.32 1.12
CA THR A 66 -16.64 -19.85 2.13
C THR A 66 -17.26 -18.54 1.68
N SER A 67 -18.50 -18.26 2.09
CA SER A 67 -19.20 -17.01 1.77
C SER A 67 -18.59 -15.78 2.44
N GLU A 68 -18.01 -15.96 3.62
CA GLU A 68 -17.49 -14.85 4.44
C GLU A 68 -16.03 -14.51 4.12
N LYS A 69 -15.18 -15.53 3.95
CA LYS A 69 -13.71 -15.36 3.87
C LYS A 69 -13.12 -15.72 2.51
N GLY A 70 -13.95 -16.09 1.54
CA GLY A 70 -13.48 -16.65 0.28
C GLY A 70 -12.82 -18.02 0.50
N TRP A 71 -11.69 -18.26 -0.14
CA TRP A 71 -10.97 -19.53 -0.05
C TRP A 71 -10.26 -19.71 1.30
N VAL A 72 -10.46 -20.86 1.93
CA VAL A 72 -9.82 -21.21 3.20
C VAL A 72 -9.08 -22.53 3.01
N LEU A 73 -7.84 -22.62 3.48
CA LEU A 73 -7.12 -23.88 3.54
C LEU A 73 -7.67 -24.71 4.70
N THR A 74 -8.09 -25.93 4.43
CA THR A 74 -8.69 -26.85 5.41
C THR A 74 -7.76 -27.99 5.80
N ALA A 75 -6.81 -28.37 4.93
CA ALA A 75 -5.78 -29.36 5.20
C ALA A 75 -4.43 -28.96 4.57
N PRO A 76 -3.27 -29.26 5.20
CA PRO A 76 -3.10 -30.08 6.41
C PRO A 76 -3.49 -29.37 7.71
N LEU A 77 -3.68 -28.06 7.67
CA LEU A 77 -4.14 -27.24 8.80
C LEU A 77 -5.20 -26.24 8.33
N LYS A 78 -6.05 -25.81 9.25
CA LYS A 78 -7.10 -24.84 8.97
C LYS A 78 -6.57 -23.42 9.09
N THR A 79 -6.46 -22.68 7.98
CA THR A 79 -6.01 -21.28 7.98
C THR A 79 -6.57 -20.50 6.79
N ASP A 80 -6.56 -19.17 6.88
CA ASP A 80 -6.99 -18.30 5.78
C ASP A 80 -6.01 -18.44 4.60
N ALA A 81 -6.54 -18.66 3.39
CA ALA A 81 -5.71 -18.76 2.20
C ALA A 81 -5.38 -17.36 1.64
N ASP A 82 -4.23 -17.25 0.97
CA ASP A 82 -3.91 -16.13 0.10
C ASP A 82 -4.86 -16.19 -1.11
N GLN A 83 -5.87 -15.32 -1.09
CA GLN A 83 -6.90 -15.29 -2.13
C GLN A 83 -6.31 -15.05 -3.51
N ARG A 84 -5.25 -14.25 -3.61
CA ARG A 84 -4.63 -13.92 -4.90
C ARG A 84 -3.94 -15.14 -5.47
N GLU A 85 -3.19 -15.87 -4.66
CA GLU A 85 -2.49 -17.08 -5.12
C GLU A 85 -3.47 -18.19 -5.53
N VAL A 86 -4.54 -18.41 -4.76
CA VAL A 86 -5.59 -19.38 -5.11
C VAL A 86 -6.31 -18.96 -6.41
N GLN A 87 -6.68 -17.68 -6.53
CA GLN A 87 -7.34 -17.17 -7.74
C GLN A 87 -6.42 -17.22 -8.97
N ASN A 88 -5.12 -16.98 -8.82
CA ASN A 88 -4.15 -17.07 -9.91
C ASN A 88 -4.09 -18.50 -10.45
N LEU A 89 -4.05 -19.50 -9.57
CA LEU A 89 -4.08 -20.91 -9.97
C LEU A 89 -5.38 -21.29 -10.68
N ILE A 90 -6.53 -20.90 -10.11
CA ILE A 90 -7.84 -21.14 -10.74
C ILE A 90 -7.90 -20.49 -12.12
N ARG A 91 -7.45 -19.25 -12.24
CA ARG A 91 -7.41 -18.52 -13.51
C ARG A 91 -6.52 -19.22 -14.53
N ALA A 92 -5.36 -19.74 -14.12
CA ALA A 92 -4.49 -20.51 -15.00
C ALA A 92 -5.21 -21.74 -15.58
N LEU A 93 -6.01 -22.45 -14.77
CA LEU A 93 -6.80 -23.59 -15.24
C LEU A 93 -7.96 -23.18 -16.17
N VAL A 94 -8.70 -22.12 -15.82
CA VAL A 94 -9.86 -21.63 -16.59
C VAL A 94 -9.44 -21.04 -17.95
N THR A 95 -8.32 -20.32 -17.98
CA THR A 95 -7.79 -19.70 -19.21
C THR A 95 -6.86 -20.63 -19.99
N GLY A 96 -6.53 -21.79 -19.43
CA GLY A 96 -5.70 -22.80 -20.06
C GLY A 96 -6.34 -23.34 -21.34
N ILE A 97 -5.54 -23.42 -22.39
CA ILE A 97 -5.92 -23.91 -23.71
C ILE A 97 -5.19 -25.21 -24.01
N VAL A 98 -5.95 -26.19 -24.50
CA VAL A 98 -5.45 -27.43 -25.10
C VAL A 98 -4.94 -27.09 -26.50
N ALA A 99 -3.61 -27.11 -26.66
CA ALA A 99 -2.98 -26.89 -27.96
C ALA A 99 -3.14 -28.11 -28.87
N ARG A 100 -3.04 -29.31 -28.29
CA ARG A 100 -3.32 -30.58 -28.98
C ARG A 100 -3.62 -31.69 -27.99
N VAL A 101 -4.44 -32.65 -28.42
CA VAL A 101 -4.51 -33.97 -27.78
C VAL A 101 -3.30 -34.77 -28.25
N VAL A 102 -2.51 -35.27 -27.31
CA VAL A 102 -1.29 -36.03 -27.58
C VAL A 102 -1.62 -37.52 -27.69
N GLU A 103 -2.42 -38.03 -26.76
CA GLU A 103 -2.85 -39.42 -26.72
C GLU A 103 -4.23 -39.54 -26.06
N ASP A 104 -5.07 -40.44 -26.57
CA ASP A 104 -6.38 -40.78 -26.01
C ASP A 104 -6.27 -42.14 -25.30
N ARG A 105 -6.59 -42.17 -23.99
CA ARG A 105 -6.46 -43.34 -23.11
C ARG A 105 -5.06 -43.98 -23.18
N PRO A 106 -4.01 -43.23 -22.78
CA PRO A 106 -2.64 -43.72 -22.80
C PRO A 106 -2.44 -44.95 -21.90
N THR A 107 -1.56 -45.83 -22.33
CA THR A 107 -1.10 -46.97 -21.51
C THR A 107 0.24 -46.72 -20.84
N ASN A 108 1.05 -45.77 -21.36
CA ASN A 108 2.35 -45.41 -20.81
C ASN A 108 2.42 -43.89 -20.53
N LEU A 109 2.55 -43.52 -19.25
CA LEU A 109 2.56 -42.11 -18.81
C LEU A 109 3.97 -41.57 -18.58
N ALA A 110 4.98 -42.44 -18.46
CA ALA A 110 6.38 -42.07 -18.18
C ALA A 110 6.97 -41.02 -19.14
N PRO A 111 6.77 -41.09 -20.48
CA PRO A 111 7.38 -40.14 -21.42
C PRO A 111 6.92 -38.69 -21.23
N PHE A 112 5.86 -38.48 -20.46
CA PHE A 112 5.22 -37.19 -20.25
C PHE A 112 5.35 -36.72 -18.79
N GLY A 113 6.10 -37.44 -17.94
CA GLY A 113 6.20 -37.15 -16.50
C GLY A 113 4.89 -37.37 -15.73
N LEU A 114 3.95 -38.14 -16.28
CA LEU A 114 2.60 -38.31 -15.72
C LEU A 114 2.46 -39.55 -14.82
N ASP A 115 3.46 -40.44 -14.78
CA ASP A 115 3.53 -41.52 -13.78
C ASP A 115 3.81 -40.97 -12.37
N ASN A 116 4.61 -39.91 -12.28
CA ASN A 116 4.88 -39.17 -11.06
C ASN A 116 4.64 -37.68 -11.34
N PRO A 117 3.36 -37.26 -11.41
CA PRO A 117 3.02 -35.90 -11.80
C PRO A 117 3.57 -34.89 -10.78
N VAL A 118 4.08 -33.77 -11.28
CA VAL A 118 4.64 -32.69 -10.46
C VAL A 118 3.58 -32.09 -9.54
N ALA A 119 2.33 -32.04 -10.02
CA ALA A 119 1.17 -31.72 -9.22
C ALA A 119 -0.06 -32.44 -9.76
N THR A 120 -0.97 -32.84 -8.87
CA THR A 120 -2.32 -33.27 -9.23
C THR A 120 -3.31 -32.27 -8.64
N ILE A 121 -4.11 -31.64 -9.49
CA ILE A 121 -5.10 -30.65 -9.09
C ILE A 121 -6.47 -31.26 -9.27
N THR A 122 -7.30 -31.18 -8.24
CA THR A 122 -8.70 -31.53 -8.31
C THR A 122 -9.54 -30.30 -8.02
N VAL A 123 -10.49 -29.99 -8.90
CA VAL A 123 -11.44 -28.90 -8.73
C VAL A 123 -12.83 -29.45 -8.53
N GLU A 124 -13.59 -28.80 -7.67
CA GLU A 124 -14.96 -29.20 -7.32
C GLU A 124 -15.90 -28.02 -7.56
N ALA A 125 -16.99 -28.30 -8.28
CA ALA A 125 -18.07 -27.35 -8.59
C ALA A 125 -19.41 -28.01 -8.20
N GLY A 126 -19.83 -27.82 -6.95
CA GLY A 126 -20.98 -28.53 -6.40
C GLY A 126 -20.75 -30.04 -6.37
N ALA A 127 -21.56 -30.81 -7.10
CA ALA A 127 -21.41 -32.27 -7.20
C ALA A 127 -20.41 -32.72 -8.29
N ALA A 128 -19.99 -31.81 -9.17
CA ALA A 128 -19.05 -32.11 -10.25
C ALA A 128 -17.61 -32.00 -9.76
N ARG A 129 -16.75 -32.91 -10.23
CA ARG A 129 -15.32 -32.96 -9.90
C ARG A 129 -14.51 -33.24 -11.16
N GLU A 130 -13.40 -32.54 -11.32
CA GLU A 130 -12.45 -32.77 -12.40
C GLU A 130 -11.03 -32.81 -11.85
N THR A 131 -10.21 -33.74 -12.34
CA THR A 131 -8.84 -33.94 -11.87
C THR A 131 -7.87 -33.78 -13.03
N PHE A 132 -6.79 -33.02 -12.80
CA PHE A 132 -5.71 -32.78 -13.74
C PHE A 132 -4.39 -33.23 -13.13
N SER A 133 -3.72 -34.19 -13.75
CA SER A 133 -2.33 -34.51 -13.39
C SER A 133 -1.39 -33.74 -14.30
N ILE A 134 -0.50 -32.94 -13.71
CA ILE A 134 0.45 -32.07 -14.40
C ILE A 134 1.78 -32.80 -14.50
N GLY A 135 2.23 -33.05 -15.73
CA GLY A 135 3.48 -33.73 -16.03
C GLY A 135 4.60 -32.76 -16.42
N ASP A 136 5.49 -33.25 -17.28
CA ASP A 136 6.68 -32.53 -17.72
C ASP A 136 6.35 -31.35 -18.66
N SER A 137 7.34 -30.46 -18.80
CA SER A 137 7.31 -29.40 -19.80
C SER A 137 7.32 -30.00 -21.21
N GLY A 138 6.45 -29.46 -22.06
CA GLY A 138 6.40 -29.83 -23.46
C GLY A 138 7.60 -29.30 -24.26
N PRO A 139 7.67 -29.63 -25.57
CA PRO A 139 8.76 -29.19 -26.44
C PRO A 139 8.90 -27.66 -26.58
N LEU A 140 7.85 -26.91 -26.24
CA LEU A 140 7.85 -25.46 -26.20
C LEU A 140 7.95 -24.98 -24.74
N SER A 141 8.73 -23.93 -24.50
CA SER A 141 9.06 -23.42 -23.16
C SER A 141 7.85 -22.95 -22.32
N SER A 142 6.65 -22.88 -22.91
CA SER A 142 5.40 -22.45 -22.27
C SER A 142 4.28 -23.49 -22.44
N THR A 143 4.62 -24.77 -22.46
CA THR A 143 3.64 -25.85 -22.56
C THR A 143 3.86 -26.93 -21.51
N LEU A 144 2.78 -27.58 -21.09
CA LEU A 144 2.79 -28.68 -20.13
C LEU A 144 1.95 -29.84 -20.65
N TYR A 145 2.40 -31.07 -20.40
CA TYR A 145 1.58 -32.24 -20.53
C TYR A 145 0.61 -32.35 -19.34
N VAL A 146 -0.66 -32.56 -19.63
CA VAL A 146 -1.73 -32.68 -18.62
C VAL A 146 -2.56 -33.91 -18.92
N LEU A 147 -2.72 -34.80 -17.95
CA LEU A 147 -3.71 -35.86 -18.00
C LEU A 147 -5.02 -35.33 -17.42
N ARG A 148 -6.08 -35.29 -18.25
CA ARG A 148 -7.44 -34.98 -17.77
C ARG A 148 -8.13 -36.25 -17.29
N GLY A 149 -8.68 -36.21 -16.09
CA GLY A 149 -9.29 -37.36 -15.43
C GLY A 149 -10.59 -37.83 -16.09
N SER A 150 -11.46 -36.90 -16.50
CA SER A 150 -12.79 -37.23 -17.04
C SER A 150 -12.79 -38.06 -18.33
N ASP A 151 -11.90 -37.73 -19.28
CA ASP A 151 -11.78 -38.43 -20.56
C ASP A 151 -10.50 -39.26 -20.71
N ARG A 152 -9.61 -39.20 -19.72
CA ARG A 152 -8.31 -39.89 -19.69
C ARG A 152 -7.46 -39.57 -20.92
N LYS A 153 -7.44 -38.31 -21.36
CA LYS A 153 -6.59 -37.85 -22.46
C LYS A 153 -5.33 -37.15 -21.96
N ILE A 154 -4.21 -37.37 -22.64
CA ILE A 154 -3.00 -36.56 -22.49
C ILE A 154 -3.12 -35.35 -23.40
N LEU A 155 -3.06 -34.18 -22.81
CA LEU A 155 -3.23 -32.89 -23.45
C LEU A 155 -1.90 -32.15 -23.40
N LEU A 156 -1.46 -31.60 -24.52
CA LEU A 156 -0.44 -30.56 -24.51
C LEU A 156 -1.15 -29.23 -24.35
N THR A 157 -0.87 -28.53 -23.27
CA THR A 157 -1.55 -27.29 -22.88
C THR A 157 -0.60 -26.11 -22.90
N ASN A 158 -1.12 -24.88 -22.99
CA ASN A 158 -0.33 -23.65 -22.85
C ASN A 158 -0.13 -23.21 -21.38
N LEU A 159 -0.36 -24.12 -20.43
CA LEU A 159 -0.18 -23.84 -19.01
C LEU A 159 1.31 -23.56 -18.71
N ALA A 160 1.57 -22.57 -17.86
CA ALA A 160 2.92 -22.19 -17.51
C ALA A 160 3.43 -22.98 -16.29
N PRO A 161 4.60 -23.65 -16.36
CA PRO A 161 5.15 -24.44 -15.24
C PRO A 161 5.18 -23.71 -13.89
N LYS A 162 5.52 -22.43 -13.88
CA LYS A 162 5.59 -21.60 -12.66
C LYS A 162 4.29 -21.55 -11.83
N ASP A 163 3.14 -21.81 -12.45
CA ASP A 163 1.84 -21.75 -11.78
C ASP A 163 1.53 -23.04 -11.02
N PHE A 164 2.24 -24.14 -11.33
CA PHE A 164 1.95 -25.48 -10.83
C PHE A 164 3.12 -26.12 -10.06
N VAL A 165 4.35 -25.76 -10.41
CA VAL A 165 5.57 -26.34 -9.85
C VAL A 165 6.02 -25.58 -8.59
N ASN A 166 6.60 -26.31 -7.62
CA ASN A 166 7.14 -25.78 -6.35
C ASN A 166 6.12 -25.00 -5.51
N LYS A 167 4.84 -25.32 -5.63
CA LYS A 167 3.79 -24.72 -4.81
C LYS A 167 3.74 -25.39 -3.45
N THR A 168 3.95 -24.60 -2.40
CA THR A 168 3.99 -25.08 -1.02
C THR A 168 2.83 -24.53 -0.21
N LEU A 169 2.59 -25.08 0.98
CA LEU A 169 1.71 -24.50 2.00
C LEU A 169 1.99 -22.99 2.21
N MET A 170 3.27 -22.61 2.26
CA MET A 170 3.67 -21.20 2.41
C MET A 170 3.26 -20.34 1.22
N THR A 171 3.11 -20.91 0.02
CA THR A 171 2.67 -20.17 -1.16
C THR A 171 1.21 -19.73 -1.02
N PHE A 172 0.35 -20.62 -0.54
CA PHE A 172 -1.11 -20.40 -0.54
C PHE A 172 -1.69 -19.96 0.80
N ARG A 173 -0.92 -19.94 1.89
CA ARG A 173 -1.40 -19.39 3.17
C ARG A 173 -1.24 -17.87 3.18
N ARG A 174 -2.19 -17.17 3.83
CA ARG A 174 -2.07 -15.71 4.02
C ARG A 174 -0.81 -15.38 4.83
N LYS A 175 -0.08 -14.36 4.39
CA LYS A 175 1.19 -13.91 5.00
C LYS A 175 1.08 -12.57 5.71
N ASP A 176 -0.01 -11.83 5.50
CA ASP A 176 -0.22 -10.53 6.15
C ASP A 176 -0.53 -10.72 7.63
N LEU A 177 0.13 -9.95 8.49
CA LEU A 177 -0.02 -10.05 9.94
C LEU A 177 -1.18 -9.19 10.47
N LEU A 178 -1.54 -8.14 9.75
CA LEU A 178 -2.63 -7.21 10.06
C LEU A 178 -3.54 -7.11 8.84
N HIS A 179 -4.85 -7.17 9.07
CA HIS A 179 -5.86 -7.02 8.03
C HIS A 179 -6.39 -5.59 8.04
N MET A 180 -5.79 -4.71 7.24
CA MET A 180 -6.12 -3.29 7.26
C MET A 180 -5.91 -2.65 5.89
N SER A 181 -6.78 -1.70 5.54
CA SER A 181 -6.52 -0.71 4.51
C SER A 181 -6.19 0.61 5.18
N GLN A 182 -5.28 1.40 4.62
CA GLN A 182 -4.82 2.65 5.25
C GLN A 182 -5.94 3.66 5.54
N GLY A 183 -6.99 3.67 4.71
CA GLY A 183 -8.13 4.56 4.86
C GLY A 183 -9.05 4.22 6.02
N ASP A 184 -9.00 2.98 6.52
CA ASP A 184 -9.91 2.45 7.54
C ASP A 184 -9.34 2.55 8.96
N VAL A 185 -8.10 3.05 9.08
CA VAL A 185 -7.38 3.11 10.34
C VAL A 185 -7.65 4.43 11.05
N GLU A 186 -8.24 4.35 12.23
CA GLU A 186 -8.60 5.53 13.02
C GLU A 186 -7.56 5.84 14.09
N ARG A 187 -6.86 4.81 14.60
CA ARG A 187 -5.88 4.95 15.69
C ARG A 187 -4.77 3.93 15.56
N ILE A 188 -3.54 4.37 15.80
CA ILE A 188 -2.34 3.52 15.90
C ILE A 188 -1.70 3.77 17.26
N ARG A 189 -1.40 2.69 17.97
CA ARG A 189 -0.69 2.71 19.25
C ARG A 189 0.59 1.88 19.11
N LEU A 190 1.73 2.53 19.30
CA LEU A 190 3.05 1.93 19.30
C LEU A 190 3.55 1.91 20.75
N THR A 191 3.57 0.74 21.37
CA THR A 191 4.07 0.56 22.73
C THR A 191 5.47 -0.03 22.68
N TYR A 192 6.45 0.71 23.22
CA TYR A 192 7.85 0.31 23.34
C TYR A 192 8.17 -0.04 24.79
N PRO A 193 9.36 -0.60 25.09
CA PRO A 193 9.75 -0.89 26.47
C PRO A 193 9.78 0.32 27.41
N THR A 194 10.09 1.52 26.89
CA THR A 194 10.31 2.72 27.71
C THR A 194 9.26 3.82 27.50
N THR A 195 8.45 3.72 26.44
CA THR A 195 7.52 4.79 26.07
C THR A 195 6.39 4.24 25.19
N GLU A 196 5.39 5.06 24.96
CA GLU A 196 4.28 4.76 24.07
C GLU A 196 4.00 5.97 23.18
N ILE A 197 3.60 5.71 21.94
CA ILE A 197 3.15 6.72 20.99
C ILE A 197 1.74 6.37 20.56
N VAL A 198 0.82 7.32 20.67
CA VAL A 198 -0.57 7.16 20.23
C VAL A 198 -0.87 8.19 19.15
N LEU A 199 -1.14 7.71 17.94
CA LEU A 199 -1.58 8.46 16.78
C LEU A 199 -3.08 8.23 16.57
N TYR A 200 -3.81 9.29 16.20
CA TYR A 200 -5.23 9.19 15.88
C TYR A 200 -5.58 10.09 14.70
N GLN A 201 -6.58 9.68 13.94
CA GLN A 201 -7.13 10.47 12.85
C GLN A 201 -8.10 11.52 13.42
N GLY A 202 -7.86 12.80 13.15
CA GLY A 202 -8.73 13.89 13.59
C GLY A 202 -10.07 13.88 12.86
N GLN A 203 -11.13 14.36 13.53
CA GLN A 203 -12.49 14.43 12.95
C GLN A 203 -12.76 15.74 12.18
N GLU A 204 -11.70 16.40 11.69
CA GLU A 204 -11.79 17.67 10.97
C GLU A 204 -12.24 17.45 9.52
N LYS A 205 -13.35 18.06 9.10
CA LYS A 205 -13.79 18.09 7.70
C LYS A 205 -13.31 19.38 7.02
N PRO A 206 -12.88 19.34 5.74
CA PRO A 206 -13.05 18.26 4.76
C PRO A 206 -11.94 17.22 4.71
N LYS A 207 -10.80 17.45 5.38
CA LYS A 207 -9.65 16.52 5.39
C LYS A 207 -9.21 16.22 6.81
N SER A 208 -9.43 14.99 7.25
CA SER A 208 -8.90 14.47 8.50
C SER A 208 -7.37 14.42 8.46
N LYS A 209 -6.73 15.04 9.45
CA LYS A 209 -5.27 14.99 9.66
C LYS A 209 -4.95 14.07 10.82
N TRP A 210 -3.83 13.36 10.73
CA TRP A 210 -3.29 12.58 11.83
C TRP A 210 -2.71 13.48 12.92
N LYS A 211 -2.95 13.12 14.18
CA LYS A 211 -2.48 13.84 15.35
C LYS A 211 -1.86 12.88 16.36
N LEU A 212 -0.94 13.39 17.16
CA LEU A 212 -0.37 12.72 18.32
C LEU A 212 -1.24 13.03 19.55
N ARG A 213 -1.57 11.99 20.31
CA ARG A 213 -2.31 12.10 21.57
C ARG A 213 -1.44 11.83 22.80
N TYR A 214 -0.46 10.95 22.67
CA TYR A 214 0.44 10.54 23.75
C TYR A 214 1.85 10.31 23.19
N PRO A 215 2.92 10.69 23.91
CA PRO A 215 2.95 11.27 25.27
C PRO A 215 2.65 12.77 25.33
N ILE A 216 2.52 13.42 24.18
CA ILE A 216 2.13 14.81 24.04
C ILE A 216 0.95 14.92 23.07
N GLU A 217 0.14 15.95 23.23
CA GLU A 217 -0.88 16.32 22.26
C GLU A 217 -0.28 17.30 21.26
N ALA A 218 -0.17 16.88 19.98
CA ALA A 218 0.47 17.65 18.92
C ALA A 218 -0.03 17.23 17.53
N GLU A 219 0.24 18.05 16.52
CA GLU A 219 0.07 17.65 15.11
C GLU A 219 1.11 16.59 14.74
N ALA A 220 0.69 15.59 13.96
CA ALA A 220 1.59 14.55 13.46
C ALA A 220 2.12 14.90 12.07
N ASP A 221 3.32 14.42 11.75
CA ASP A 221 3.83 14.46 10.39
C ASP A 221 3.03 13.50 9.51
N GLN A 222 2.25 14.06 8.57
CA GLN A 222 1.35 13.28 7.73
C GLN A 222 2.09 12.31 6.80
N THR A 223 3.31 12.67 6.38
CA THR A 223 4.13 11.83 5.50
C THR A 223 4.66 10.64 6.27
N GLU A 224 5.16 10.85 7.49
CA GLU A 224 5.67 9.77 8.33
C GLU A 224 4.58 8.82 8.84
N VAL A 225 3.39 9.35 9.16
CA VAL A 225 2.25 8.50 9.52
C VAL A 225 1.76 7.68 8.33
N ARG A 226 1.69 8.28 7.13
CA ARG A 226 1.37 7.53 5.90
C ARG A 226 2.42 6.45 5.64
N ALA A 227 3.71 6.76 5.77
CA ALA A 227 4.77 5.76 5.61
C ALA A 227 4.68 4.65 6.67
N LEU A 228 4.29 4.96 7.91
CA LEU A 228 4.01 3.96 8.94
C LEU A 228 2.86 3.04 8.53
N LEU A 229 1.75 3.58 8.04
CA LEU A 229 0.61 2.79 7.54
C LEU A 229 1.03 1.83 6.42
N PHE A 230 1.80 2.30 5.43
CA PHE A 230 2.36 1.45 4.38
C PHE A 230 3.22 0.32 4.94
N ARG A 231 4.06 0.61 5.94
CA ARG A 231 4.92 -0.40 6.57
C ARG A 231 4.12 -1.45 7.35
N LEU A 232 3.00 -1.06 7.97
CA LEU A 232 2.11 -1.98 8.67
C LEU A 232 1.32 -2.86 7.69
N GLU A 233 0.87 -2.30 6.57
CA GLU A 233 0.20 -3.03 5.50
C GLU A 233 1.14 -4.02 4.79
N ASP A 234 2.41 -3.64 4.57
CA ASP A 234 3.41 -4.53 3.96
C ASP A 234 4.09 -5.47 4.98
N LEU A 235 3.65 -5.48 6.24
CA LEU A 235 4.19 -6.36 7.26
C LEU A 235 3.76 -7.81 7.01
N LYS A 236 4.64 -8.54 6.31
CA LYS A 236 4.41 -9.90 5.86
C LYS A 236 5.34 -10.91 6.53
N ALA A 237 4.80 -12.10 6.74
CA ALA A 237 5.57 -13.26 7.18
C ALA A 237 6.51 -13.74 6.08
N MET A 238 7.79 -13.86 6.41
CA MET A 238 8.80 -14.58 5.62
C MET A 238 8.78 -16.09 5.90
N GLY A 239 8.33 -16.46 7.10
CA GLY A 239 8.13 -17.84 7.52
C GLY A 239 7.13 -17.90 8.66
N ILE A 240 6.54 -19.06 8.89
CA ILE A 240 5.48 -19.23 9.89
C ILE A 240 5.77 -20.51 10.67
N VAL A 241 5.79 -20.38 11.99
CA VAL A 241 5.98 -21.47 12.95
C VAL A 241 4.61 -21.75 13.57
N ASP A 242 3.96 -22.81 13.10
CA ASP A 242 2.62 -23.20 13.52
C ASP A 242 2.60 -23.74 14.98
N PRO A 243 1.45 -23.72 15.66
CA PRO A 243 1.34 -24.21 17.04
C PRO A 243 1.86 -25.64 17.21
N GLY A 244 2.72 -25.85 18.22
CA GLY A 244 3.40 -27.11 18.50
C GLY A 244 4.66 -26.92 19.34
N PRO A 245 5.41 -28.00 19.63
CA PRO A 245 6.58 -27.95 20.52
C PRO A 245 7.67 -26.95 20.10
N GLU A 246 7.95 -26.84 18.80
CA GLU A 246 8.93 -25.88 18.26
C GLU A 246 8.49 -24.43 18.54
N ARG A 247 7.22 -24.13 18.26
CA ARG A 247 6.63 -22.82 18.52
C ARG A 247 6.68 -22.47 19.99
N ASP A 248 6.36 -23.42 20.87
CA ASP A 248 6.31 -23.16 22.32
C ASP A 248 7.71 -22.95 22.91
N ALA A 249 8.72 -23.69 22.43
CA ALA A 249 10.11 -23.44 22.78
C ALA A 249 10.56 -22.04 22.32
N LEU A 250 10.20 -21.64 21.09
CA LEU A 250 10.50 -20.31 20.58
C LEU A 250 9.78 -19.21 21.39
N ALA A 251 8.50 -19.39 21.71
CA ALA A 251 7.70 -18.44 22.48
C ALA A 251 8.31 -18.13 23.87
N GLN A 252 8.95 -19.11 24.52
CA GLN A 252 9.63 -18.91 25.80
C GLN A 252 10.83 -17.96 25.70
N THR A 253 11.43 -17.80 24.51
CA THR A 253 12.51 -16.83 24.29
C THR A 253 11.98 -15.39 24.08
N LEU A 254 10.68 -15.24 23.78
CA LEU A 254 10.04 -13.97 23.44
C LEU A 254 9.56 -13.22 24.69
N THR A 255 10.49 -12.70 25.49
CA THR A 255 10.17 -12.07 26.78
C THR A 255 9.68 -10.62 26.62
N VAL A 256 10.48 -9.75 26.00
CA VAL A 256 10.17 -8.32 25.86
C VAL A 256 10.03 -7.95 24.39
N PRO A 257 8.84 -7.48 23.94
CA PRO A 257 8.68 -7.01 22.58
C PRO A 257 9.46 -5.71 22.37
N LYS A 258 10.11 -5.58 21.22
CA LYS A 258 10.75 -4.33 20.78
C LYS A 258 9.71 -3.25 20.50
N VAL A 259 8.57 -3.67 19.96
CA VAL A 259 7.39 -2.82 19.77
C VAL A 259 6.14 -3.69 19.75
N LYS A 260 5.08 -3.23 20.40
CA LYS A 260 3.71 -3.73 20.23
C LYS A 260 2.94 -2.68 19.44
N VAL A 261 2.42 -3.06 18.28
CA VAL A 261 1.56 -2.22 17.45
C VAL A 261 0.12 -2.65 17.68
N ALA A 262 -0.75 -1.70 18.00
CA ALA A 262 -2.19 -1.91 18.04
C ALA A 262 -2.88 -0.89 17.14
N ILE A 263 -3.70 -1.38 16.21
CA ILE A 263 -4.50 -0.57 15.29
C ILE A 263 -5.98 -0.67 15.67
N HIS A 264 -6.70 0.43 15.51
CA HIS A 264 -8.16 0.48 15.61
C HIS A 264 -8.72 0.77 14.23
N THR A 265 -9.67 -0.05 13.81
CA THR A 265 -10.42 0.09 12.56
C THR A 265 -11.91 -0.09 12.85
N ALA A 266 -12.77 0.23 11.87
CA ALA A 266 -14.21 -0.01 11.98
C ALA A 266 -14.55 -1.50 12.21
N ASP A 267 -13.72 -2.41 11.69
CA ASP A 267 -13.88 -3.87 11.85
C ASP A 267 -13.34 -4.40 13.19
N GLY A 268 -12.71 -3.53 14.00
CA GLY A 268 -12.22 -3.83 15.33
C GLY A 268 -10.73 -3.55 15.55
N ASP A 269 -10.27 -3.93 16.73
CA ASP A 269 -8.87 -3.79 17.15
C ASP A 269 -8.04 -4.98 16.69
N GLN A 270 -6.84 -4.71 16.16
CA GLN A 270 -5.84 -5.71 15.84
C GLN A 270 -4.51 -5.36 16.49
N THR A 271 -3.75 -6.37 16.89
CA THR A 271 -2.48 -6.19 17.59
C THR A 271 -1.43 -7.14 17.05
N VAL A 272 -0.21 -6.63 16.90
CA VAL A 272 0.97 -7.42 16.61
C VAL A 272 2.10 -7.01 17.55
N LYS A 273 2.75 -7.98 18.18
CA LYS A 273 3.97 -7.78 18.98
C LYS A 273 5.17 -8.22 18.17
N LEU A 274 6.21 -7.40 18.13
CA LEU A 274 7.44 -7.69 17.40
C LEU A 274 8.60 -7.87 18.36
N TYR A 275 9.35 -8.93 18.13
CA TYR A 275 10.45 -9.40 18.96
C TYR A 275 11.71 -9.55 18.11
N GLN A 276 12.86 -9.35 18.76
CA GLN A 276 14.17 -9.61 18.19
C GLN A 276 15.04 -10.23 19.30
N PRO A 277 14.97 -11.57 19.50
CA PRO A 277 15.68 -12.25 20.58
C PRO A 277 17.20 -12.18 20.41
N ASP A 278 17.68 -12.36 19.19
CA ASP A 278 19.09 -12.22 18.83
C ASP A 278 19.26 -11.14 17.75
N PRO A 279 19.76 -9.94 18.11
CA PRO A 279 20.07 -8.90 17.13
C PRO A 279 21.16 -9.30 16.14
N ALA A 280 22.06 -10.23 16.48
CA ALA A 280 23.18 -10.66 15.64
C ALA A 280 22.76 -11.70 14.59
N SER A 281 21.75 -12.51 14.87
CA SER A 281 21.18 -13.46 13.88
C SER A 281 20.44 -12.77 12.74
N GLY A 282 20.02 -11.52 12.96
CA GLY A 282 19.16 -10.80 12.02
C GLY A 282 17.74 -11.37 11.96
N GLU A 283 17.33 -12.23 12.90
CA GLU A 283 15.98 -12.78 12.94
C GLU A 283 15.02 -11.89 13.74
N ALA A 284 13.84 -11.63 13.19
CA ALA A 284 12.75 -10.97 13.89
C ALA A 284 11.50 -11.84 13.87
N ILE A 285 10.79 -11.86 15.00
CA ILE A 285 9.60 -12.68 15.21
C ILE A 285 8.42 -11.77 15.54
N ALA A 286 7.25 -12.10 15.01
CA ALA A 286 6.00 -11.43 15.32
C ALA A 286 4.96 -12.39 15.89
N GLU A 287 4.14 -11.87 16.80
CA GLU A 287 3.06 -12.59 17.47
C GLU A 287 1.78 -11.74 17.35
N THR A 288 0.72 -12.31 16.75
CA THR A 288 -0.61 -11.65 16.65
C THR A 288 -1.61 -12.20 17.67
N SER A 289 -1.37 -13.41 18.20
CA SER A 289 -2.20 -14.00 19.26
C SER A 289 -1.40 -14.95 20.16
N PRO A 290 -1.75 -15.07 21.46
CA PRO A 290 -0.96 -15.86 22.44
C PRO A 290 -0.84 -17.36 22.14
N ASN A 291 -1.84 -17.95 21.47
CA ASN A 291 -1.88 -19.38 21.15
C ASN A 291 -1.80 -19.66 19.64
N GLY A 292 -1.62 -18.61 18.83
CA GLY A 292 -1.50 -18.74 17.39
C GLY A 292 -0.07 -19.01 16.92
N PRO A 293 0.11 -19.09 15.59
CA PRO A 293 1.44 -19.21 15.00
C PRO A 293 2.32 -17.99 15.33
N LEU A 294 3.63 -18.23 15.32
CA LEU A 294 4.64 -17.18 15.34
C LEU A 294 5.13 -16.93 13.91
N TYR A 295 5.38 -15.67 13.57
CA TYR A 295 5.75 -15.29 12.22
C TYR A 295 7.21 -14.81 12.19
N ARG A 296 8.04 -15.44 11.37
CA ARG A 296 9.36 -14.89 11.04
C ARG A 296 9.15 -13.72 10.08
N ILE A 297 9.71 -12.57 10.40
CA ILE A 297 9.56 -11.32 9.64
C ILE A 297 10.93 -10.72 9.34
N SER A 298 10.97 -9.76 8.42
CA SER A 298 12.20 -9.04 8.11
C SER A 298 12.69 -8.23 9.32
N PRO A 299 13.98 -8.29 9.70
CA PRO A 299 14.53 -7.45 10.77
C PRO A 299 14.43 -5.96 10.46
N VAL A 300 14.30 -5.60 9.18
CA VAL A 300 14.04 -4.22 8.73
C VAL A 300 12.74 -3.69 9.34
N ALA A 301 11.72 -4.53 9.49
CA ALA A 301 10.45 -4.12 10.08
C ALA A 301 10.62 -3.63 11.53
N ILE A 302 11.52 -4.24 12.33
CA ILE A 302 11.83 -3.77 13.69
C ILE A 302 12.40 -2.36 13.64
N ARG A 303 13.44 -2.13 12.85
CA ARG A 303 14.08 -0.81 12.70
C ARG A 303 13.09 0.26 12.21
N ASP A 304 12.21 -0.12 11.30
CA ASP A 304 11.30 0.81 10.66
C ASP A 304 10.08 1.14 11.52
N LEU A 305 9.71 0.26 12.46
CA LEU A 305 8.61 0.44 13.42
C LEU A 305 9.07 0.90 14.81
N THR A 306 10.38 1.04 15.06
CA THR A 306 10.97 1.54 16.32
C THR A 306 11.43 2.99 16.21
N LYS A 307 10.67 3.82 15.48
CA LYS A 307 10.98 5.24 15.32
C LYS A 307 10.62 6.02 16.59
N GLU A 308 11.41 7.04 16.87
CA GLU A 308 11.15 7.96 17.99
C GLU A 308 9.93 8.86 17.73
N LEU A 309 9.33 9.35 18.83
CA LEU A 309 8.21 10.30 18.80
C LEU A 309 8.47 11.51 17.90
N PHE A 310 9.69 12.05 17.92
CA PHE A 310 10.03 13.24 17.15
C PHE A 310 9.91 13.02 15.64
N ASN A 311 10.03 11.78 15.16
CA ASN A 311 9.81 11.47 13.73
C ASN A 311 8.34 11.55 13.35
N PHE A 312 7.42 11.21 14.26
CA PHE A 312 5.99 11.27 13.99
C PHE A 312 5.37 12.64 14.27
N GLN A 313 6.10 13.53 14.93
CA GLN A 313 5.62 14.89 15.24
C GLN A 313 5.84 15.81 14.03
N ASP A 314 4.87 16.68 13.73
CA ASP A 314 5.08 17.76 12.75
C ASP A 314 6.26 18.63 13.21
N LYS A 315 7.32 18.67 12.40
CA LYS A 315 8.58 19.34 12.74
C LYS A 315 8.59 20.82 12.35
N ARG A 316 7.52 21.35 11.75
CA ARG A 316 7.46 22.76 11.34
C ARG A 316 7.40 23.68 12.56
N LEU A 317 8.41 24.53 12.74
CA LEU A 317 8.53 25.37 13.94
C LEU A 317 7.53 26.52 13.99
N LEU A 318 7.21 27.13 12.85
CA LEU A 318 6.13 28.13 12.77
C LEU A 318 4.76 27.48 13.03
N GLY A 319 4.64 26.21 12.62
CA GLY A 319 3.50 25.33 12.85
C GLY A 319 2.33 25.56 11.91
N ILE A 320 2.12 26.74 11.34
CA ILE A 320 0.95 26.98 10.49
C ILE A 320 1.15 26.46 9.06
N ASP A 321 0.07 25.97 8.46
CA ASP A 321 0.08 25.68 7.03
C ASP A 321 0.26 26.98 6.24
N TYR A 322 1.10 26.94 5.21
CA TYR A 322 1.35 28.07 4.32
C TYR A 322 0.04 28.65 3.77
N THR A 323 -0.92 27.80 3.43
CA THR A 323 -2.20 28.24 2.84
C THR A 323 -3.10 28.99 3.83
N ASP A 324 -2.86 28.80 5.12
CA ASP A 324 -3.66 29.36 6.20
C ASP A 324 -3.11 30.68 6.75
N ILE A 325 -1.93 31.12 6.27
CA ILE A 325 -1.30 32.40 6.63
C ILE A 325 -2.04 33.54 5.92
N ALA A 326 -2.60 34.46 6.69
CA ALA A 326 -3.17 35.70 6.18
C ALA A 326 -2.19 36.87 6.28
N MET A 327 -1.31 36.85 7.28
CA MET A 327 -0.28 37.86 7.47
C MET A 327 0.98 37.24 8.05
N LEU A 328 2.13 37.63 7.53
CA LEU A 328 3.45 37.26 8.06
C LEU A 328 4.21 38.53 8.40
N SER A 329 4.51 38.71 9.68
CA SER A 329 5.41 39.76 10.16
C SER A 329 6.83 39.23 10.21
N ILE A 330 7.77 40.01 9.67
CA ILE A 330 9.19 39.68 9.57
C ILE A 330 9.95 40.78 10.29
N LYS A 331 10.78 40.38 11.24
CA LYS A 331 11.64 41.28 12.00
C LYS A 331 13.07 40.75 12.02
N THR A 332 13.99 41.58 11.58
CA THR A 332 15.44 41.35 11.64
C THR A 332 16.10 42.53 12.35
N PRO A 333 17.41 42.47 12.69
CA PRO A 333 18.12 43.62 13.24
C PRO A 333 18.14 44.85 12.33
N THR A 334 18.00 44.67 11.01
CA THR A 334 18.13 45.74 10.01
C THR A 334 16.79 46.24 9.47
N GLU A 335 15.80 45.36 9.32
CA GLU A 335 14.51 45.67 8.69
C GLU A 335 13.35 44.98 9.43
N GLN A 336 12.20 45.65 9.40
CA GLN A 336 10.91 45.08 9.83
C GLN A 336 9.85 45.41 8.78
N TYR A 337 9.12 44.40 8.32
CA TYR A 337 8.02 44.56 7.37
C TYR A 337 6.98 43.46 7.56
N VAL A 338 5.78 43.70 7.03
CA VAL A 338 4.63 42.80 7.17
C VAL A 338 4.05 42.52 5.79
N LEU A 339 3.91 41.23 5.47
CA LEU A 339 3.26 40.74 4.27
C LEU A 339 1.82 40.35 4.59
N ILE A 340 0.87 40.82 3.79
CA ILE A 340 -0.56 40.52 3.93
C ILE A 340 -1.03 39.81 2.66
N ASN A 341 -1.72 38.68 2.82
CA ASN A 341 -2.35 37.97 1.71
C ASN A 341 -3.74 38.56 1.46
N GLN A 342 -3.90 39.30 0.36
CA GLN A 342 -5.15 39.86 -0.11
C GLN A 342 -5.56 39.12 -1.39
N GLN A 343 -6.64 38.34 -1.33
CA GLN A 343 -7.19 37.63 -2.50
C GLN A 343 -6.17 36.74 -3.23
N ASN A 344 -5.31 36.03 -2.49
CA ASN A 344 -4.20 35.21 -3.00
C ASN A 344 -3.03 36.00 -3.61
N GLU A 345 -2.95 37.31 -3.41
CA GLU A 345 -1.77 38.12 -3.71
C GLU A 345 -1.16 38.68 -2.42
N TRP A 346 0.17 38.62 -2.32
CA TRP A 346 0.89 39.23 -1.21
C TRP A 346 1.15 40.71 -1.49
N VAL A 347 0.89 41.53 -0.48
CA VAL A 347 1.18 42.97 -0.47
C VAL A 347 1.91 43.35 0.81
N LEU A 348 2.64 44.46 0.78
CA LEU A 348 3.23 45.06 1.97
C LEU A 348 2.18 45.86 2.75
N GLU A 349 2.14 45.71 4.07
CA GLU A 349 1.22 46.46 4.94
C GLU A 349 1.40 47.98 4.81
N ASP A 350 2.65 48.44 4.74
CA ASP A 350 2.98 49.87 4.69
C ASP A 350 3.02 50.46 3.27
N GLN A 351 3.04 49.61 2.23
CA GLN A 351 3.06 49.99 0.82
C GLN A 351 2.12 49.10 -0.02
N PRO A 352 0.81 49.11 0.24
CA PRO A 352 -0.14 48.19 -0.39
C PRO A 352 -0.34 48.47 -1.90
N ALA A 353 0.07 49.63 -2.39
CA ALA A 353 -0.04 50.00 -3.81
C ALA A 353 1.13 49.50 -4.67
N GLU A 354 2.26 49.13 -4.05
CA GLU A 354 3.41 48.60 -4.79
C GLU A 354 3.20 47.12 -5.11
N LYS A 355 3.50 46.74 -6.35
CA LYS A 355 3.40 45.34 -6.78
C LYS A 355 4.62 44.57 -6.32
N LEU A 356 4.41 43.48 -5.60
CA LEU A 356 5.47 42.53 -5.24
C LEU A 356 5.68 41.50 -6.35
N ASP A 357 6.89 40.95 -6.43
CA ASP A 357 7.15 39.68 -7.09
C ASP A 357 6.44 38.57 -6.30
N GLN A 358 5.27 38.18 -6.79
CA GLN A 358 4.43 37.17 -6.14
C GLN A 358 5.13 35.82 -6.05
N GLN A 359 5.93 35.44 -7.05
CA GLN A 359 6.61 34.15 -7.05
C GLN A 359 7.71 34.11 -5.99
N ALA A 360 8.52 35.17 -5.90
CA ALA A 360 9.56 35.29 -4.88
C ALA A 360 8.94 35.36 -3.47
N THR A 361 7.86 36.11 -3.32
CA THR A 361 7.15 36.29 -2.03
C THR A 361 6.50 35.00 -1.57
N ASP A 362 5.75 34.32 -2.43
CA ASP A 362 5.14 33.00 -2.15
C ASP A 362 6.20 31.99 -1.71
N LEU A 363 7.32 31.94 -2.43
CA LEU A 363 8.42 31.02 -2.13
C LEU A 363 9.04 31.32 -0.76
N PHE A 364 9.24 32.60 -0.43
CA PHE A 364 9.75 33.01 0.87
C PHE A 364 8.79 32.65 2.01
N VAL A 365 7.51 33.02 1.91
CA VAL A 365 6.51 32.72 2.95
C VAL A 365 6.36 31.20 3.12
N SER A 366 6.34 30.45 2.02
CA SER A 366 6.31 28.99 2.04
C SER A 366 7.54 28.39 2.73
N ARG A 367 8.74 28.93 2.50
CA ARG A 367 9.96 28.48 3.18
C ARG A 367 9.86 28.72 4.69
N VAL A 368 9.46 29.92 5.13
CA VAL A 368 9.30 30.26 6.55
C VAL A 368 8.24 29.36 7.23
N ALA A 369 7.13 29.08 6.55
CA ALA A 369 6.08 28.20 7.06
C ALA A 369 6.55 26.74 7.21
N ASN A 370 7.39 26.28 6.29
CA ASN A 370 7.81 24.88 6.21
C ASN A 370 9.19 24.60 6.81
N VAL A 371 9.80 25.54 7.56
CA VAL A 371 11.10 25.34 8.22
C VAL A 371 11.03 24.13 9.16
N PRO A 372 11.72 23.02 8.82
CA PRO A 372 11.71 21.85 9.68
C PRO A 372 12.73 22.03 10.81
N ALA A 373 12.37 21.55 11.99
CA ALA A 373 13.34 21.25 13.03
C ALA A 373 14.18 20.03 12.63
N GLU A 374 15.48 20.22 12.40
CA GLU A 374 16.41 19.15 12.04
C GLU A 374 16.73 18.29 13.27
N GLU A 375 17.03 18.95 14.40
CA GLU A 375 17.42 18.29 15.64
C GLU A 375 16.90 19.08 16.85
N ARG A 376 16.53 18.38 17.94
CA ARG A 376 16.17 19.01 19.21
C ARG A 376 17.42 19.15 20.09
N VAL A 377 17.81 20.39 20.37
CA VAL A 377 18.96 20.73 21.22
C VAL A 377 18.61 20.62 22.70
N THR A 378 17.44 21.15 23.10
CA THR A 378 16.93 21.01 24.48
C THR A 378 15.42 20.81 24.51
N LYS A 379 14.96 19.99 25.45
CA LYS A 379 13.53 19.71 25.71
C LYS A 379 12.82 20.84 26.47
N GLN A 380 13.55 21.64 27.24
CA GLN A 380 13.02 22.80 27.97
C GLN A 380 13.87 24.03 27.63
N ALA A 381 13.20 25.18 27.49
CA ALA A 381 13.87 26.45 27.28
C ALA A 381 14.63 26.81 28.57
N GLY A 382 15.91 26.46 28.62
CA GLY A 382 16.86 27.04 29.57
C GLY A 382 17.14 28.51 29.23
N PRO A 383 18.27 29.09 29.71
CA PRO A 383 18.66 30.42 29.30
C PRO A 383 18.72 30.53 27.77
N LEU A 384 18.05 31.54 27.19
CA LEU A 384 18.00 31.75 25.74
C LEU A 384 19.26 32.40 25.17
N ALA A 385 20.09 33.00 26.04
CA ALA A 385 21.28 33.74 25.67
C ALA A 385 22.35 32.91 24.92
N PRO A 386 22.69 31.66 25.33
CA PRO A 386 23.65 30.83 24.61
C PRO A 386 23.26 30.53 23.16
N TYR A 387 21.97 30.60 22.86
CA TYR A 387 21.40 30.30 21.54
C TYR A 387 21.15 31.55 20.70
N GLY A 388 21.49 32.75 21.20
CA GLY A 388 21.16 34.01 20.53
C GLY A 388 19.65 34.26 20.38
N LEU A 389 18.82 33.68 21.26
CA LEU A 389 17.35 33.80 21.19
C LEU A 389 16.79 34.91 22.10
N VAL A 390 17.65 35.63 22.82
CA VAL A 390 17.27 36.85 23.56
C VAL A 390 17.06 38.01 22.58
N GLU A 391 17.99 38.18 21.64
CA GLU A 391 17.90 39.08 20.50
C GLU A 391 18.05 38.26 19.23
N PRO A 392 16.94 37.69 18.71
CA PRO A 392 17.00 36.78 17.58
C PRO A 392 17.51 37.50 16.32
N ALA A 393 18.31 36.78 15.53
CA ALA A 393 18.75 37.22 14.21
C ALA A 393 17.58 37.39 13.23
N ALA A 394 16.50 36.64 13.41
CA ALA A 394 15.23 36.84 12.72
C ALA A 394 14.05 36.37 13.57
N GLU A 395 12.93 37.07 13.49
CA GLU A 395 11.67 36.72 14.12
C GLU A 395 10.54 36.79 13.10
N PHE A 396 9.73 35.73 13.05
CA PHE A 396 8.59 35.60 12.17
C PHE A 396 7.34 35.36 13.00
N ILE A 397 6.28 36.13 12.75
CA ILE A 397 4.99 35.98 13.41
C ILE A 397 3.93 35.81 12.33
N ALA A 398 3.26 34.66 12.33
CA ALA A 398 2.18 34.35 11.39
C ALA A 398 0.82 34.53 12.06
N THR A 399 -0.05 35.26 11.38
CA THR A 399 -1.46 35.44 11.74
C THR A 399 -2.31 34.67 10.74
N GLY A 400 -3.19 33.82 11.26
CA GLY A 400 -4.08 33.01 10.44
C GLY A 400 -5.24 33.81 9.85
N ARG A 401 -5.96 33.21 8.90
CA ARG A 401 -7.19 33.80 8.31
C ARG A 401 -8.30 34.14 9.32
N ASN A 402 -8.21 33.60 10.54
CA ASN A 402 -9.09 33.93 11.66
C ASN A 402 -8.68 35.21 12.42
N GLY A 403 -7.64 35.91 11.99
CA GLY A 403 -7.12 37.13 12.60
C GLY A 403 -6.32 36.92 13.89
N LYS A 404 -6.08 35.67 14.32
CA LYS A 404 -5.30 35.36 15.52
C LYS A 404 -3.87 34.96 15.15
N ILE A 405 -2.92 35.26 16.04
CA ILE A 405 -1.56 34.74 15.94
C ILE A 405 -1.63 33.21 15.98
N ALA A 406 -1.13 32.58 14.93
CA ALA A 406 -1.21 31.15 14.69
C ALA A 406 0.16 30.46 14.75
N GLY A 407 1.24 31.24 14.75
CA GLY A 407 2.61 30.76 14.89
C GLY A 407 3.61 31.88 15.13
N LYS A 408 4.68 31.55 15.85
CA LYS A 408 5.87 32.38 16.00
C LYS A 408 7.12 31.52 15.87
N LEU A 409 8.09 32.01 15.11
CA LEU A 409 9.40 31.41 14.90
C LEU A 409 10.48 32.45 15.20
N SER A 410 11.35 32.16 16.16
CA SER A 410 12.53 32.97 16.46
C SER A 410 13.79 32.18 16.07
N VAL A 411 14.69 32.81 15.33
CA VAL A 411 15.95 32.24 14.86
C VAL A 411 17.09 33.03 15.48
N GLY A 412 17.98 32.33 16.18
CA GLY A 412 19.06 32.91 16.97
C GLY A 412 20.42 32.82 16.27
N SER A 413 21.46 32.53 17.05
CA SER A 413 22.82 32.42 16.54
C SER A 413 22.96 31.23 15.59
N HIS A 414 23.92 31.33 14.67
CA HIS A 414 24.19 30.31 13.66
C HIS A 414 25.69 30.00 13.57
N ALA A 415 26.01 28.74 13.29
CA ALA A 415 27.36 28.24 13.07
C ALA A 415 27.30 26.96 12.23
N ASN A 416 28.33 26.69 11.42
CA ASN A 416 28.46 25.45 10.63
C ASN A 416 27.24 25.12 9.75
N GLY A 417 26.56 26.14 9.21
CA GLY A 417 25.37 25.97 8.37
C GLY A 417 24.07 25.66 9.12
N LEU A 418 24.08 25.62 10.45
CA LEU A 418 22.90 25.46 11.31
C LEU A 418 22.65 26.73 12.13
N ALA A 419 21.38 26.99 12.44
CA ALA A 419 20.95 28.06 13.33
C ALA A 419 20.10 27.47 14.46
N TYR A 420 20.19 28.08 15.65
CA TYR A 420 19.26 27.78 16.72
C TYR A 420 17.91 28.42 16.42
N ALA A 421 16.81 27.71 16.68
CA ALA A 421 15.47 28.23 16.48
C ALA A 421 14.50 27.76 17.57
N MET A 422 13.49 28.57 17.81
CA MET A 422 12.41 28.31 18.75
C MET A 422 11.08 28.60 18.08
N GLY A 423 10.19 27.61 18.10
CA GLY A 423 8.82 27.73 17.62
C GLY A 423 7.83 27.84 18.78
N GLN A 424 6.69 28.49 18.56
CA GLN A 424 5.64 28.61 19.57
C GLN A 424 4.95 27.27 19.89
N ARG A 425 4.84 26.37 18.90
CA ARG A 425 4.07 25.12 19.06
C ARG A 425 4.84 23.94 19.60
N ILE A 426 6.16 23.94 19.39
CA ILE A 426 7.01 22.84 19.82
C ILE A 426 7.95 23.39 20.89
N PRO A 427 7.78 23.02 22.17
CA PRO A 427 8.64 23.52 23.23
C PRO A 427 10.06 22.98 23.06
N GLY A 428 11.04 23.86 23.24
CA GLY A 428 12.46 23.53 23.15
C GLY A 428 13.22 24.49 22.23
N VAL A 429 14.51 24.21 22.09
CA VAL A 429 15.38 24.86 21.09
C VAL A 429 15.81 23.78 20.10
N PHE A 430 15.81 24.15 18.84
CA PHE A 430 16.05 23.25 17.72
C PHE A 430 17.17 23.78 16.83
N HIS A 431 17.85 22.87 16.13
CA HIS A 431 18.64 23.25 14.97
C HIS A 431 17.74 23.32 13.74
N ILE A 432 17.92 24.37 12.95
CA ILE A 432 17.39 24.51 11.59
C ILE A 432 18.55 24.80 10.65
N ARG A 433 18.36 24.64 9.35
CA ARG A 433 19.34 25.14 8.37
C ARG A 433 19.42 26.67 8.44
N ALA A 434 20.66 27.19 8.44
CA ALA A 434 20.91 28.63 8.49
C ALA A 434 20.63 29.35 7.16
N ASP A 435 20.37 28.59 6.09
CA ASP A 435 20.01 29.11 4.77
C ASP A 435 18.78 30.05 4.85
N LEU A 436 17.84 29.77 5.76
CA LEU A 436 16.70 30.63 6.04
C LEU A 436 17.11 32.09 6.32
N LEU A 437 18.18 32.33 7.09
CA LEU A 437 18.65 33.67 7.43
C LEU A 437 19.22 34.39 6.19
N THR A 438 19.90 33.66 5.31
CA THR A 438 20.45 34.22 4.07
C THR A 438 19.41 34.43 2.97
N GLN A 439 18.24 33.81 3.11
CA GLN A 439 17.15 33.83 2.14
C GLN A 439 16.01 34.78 2.53
N ILE A 440 16.19 35.57 3.60
CA ILE A 440 15.25 36.65 3.93
C ILE A 440 15.47 37.76 2.89
N PRO A 441 14.51 38.00 1.99
CA PRO A 441 14.66 39.05 1.00
C PRO A 441 14.59 40.40 1.72
N PRO A 442 15.49 41.36 1.42
CA PRO A 442 15.31 42.73 1.87
C PRO A 442 14.07 43.31 1.20
N LYS A 443 13.40 44.26 1.87
CA LYS A 443 12.10 44.81 1.42
C LYS A 443 12.09 45.24 -0.05
N LYS A 444 13.17 45.86 -0.51
CA LYS A 444 13.34 46.36 -1.89
C LYS A 444 13.41 45.25 -2.95
N ASP A 445 13.89 44.06 -2.60
CA ASP A 445 14.07 42.96 -3.55
C ASP A 445 12.75 42.16 -3.73
N LEU A 446 11.76 42.39 -2.86
CA LEU A 446 10.40 41.87 -3.02
C LEU A 446 9.58 42.65 -4.04
N LEU A 447 9.98 43.87 -4.39
CA LEU A 447 9.25 44.69 -5.35
C LEU A 447 9.40 44.10 -6.75
N ALA A 448 8.29 44.02 -7.49
CA ALA A 448 8.33 43.61 -8.88
C ALA A 448 9.23 44.58 -9.65
N ALA A 449 10.24 44.04 -10.35
CA ALA A 449 11.06 44.86 -11.23
C ALA A 449 10.14 45.63 -12.18
N SER A 450 10.24 46.97 -12.16
CA SER A 450 9.51 47.80 -13.12
C SER A 450 9.89 47.33 -14.52
N LEU A 451 8.92 46.77 -15.25
CA LEU A 451 8.99 46.53 -16.69
C LEU A 451 8.97 47.88 -17.42
N GLU A 452 9.92 48.77 -17.12
CA GLU A 452 10.19 50.00 -17.86
C GLU A 452 11.50 49.89 -18.65
N ARG A 453 11.63 48.85 -19.48
CA ARG A 453 12.59 48.82 -20.60
C ARG A 453 12.08 48.01 -21.78
N ALA A 454 10.96 48.41 -22.39
CA ALA A 454 10.61 48.01 -23.76
C ALA A 454 9.50 48.90 -24.37
N ALA A 455 9.62 50.23 -24.31
CA ALA A 455 8.72 51.12 -25.07
C ALA A 455 9.41 52.39 -25.59
N THR A 456 10.73 52.37 -25.77
CA THR A 456 11.49 53.45 -26.43
C THR A 456 12.47 52.86 -27.45
N SER A 457 11.92 52.18 -28.46
CA SER A 457 12.51 52.10 -29.80
C SER A 457 11.45 51.69 -30.82
N ARG A 458 10.65 52.65 -31.28
CA ARG A 458 10.09 52.65 -32.62
C ARG A 458 10.14 54.05 -33.19
#